data_AF-G2PEU1-F1
#
_entry.id   AF-G2PEU1-F1
#
_cell.length_a   1.000
_cell.length_b   1.000
_cell.length_c   1.000
_cell.angle_alpha   90.00
_cell.angle_beta   90.00
_cell.angle_gamma   90.00
#
_symmetry.space_group_name_H-M   'P 1'
#
loop_
_entity.id
_entity.type
_entity.pdbx_description
1 polymer ?
#
loop_
_entity_poly.entity_id
_entity_poly.type
_entity_poly.pdbx_seq_one_letter_code
_entity_poly.pdbx_strand_id
1 'polypeptide(L)'
;MALSVVYAIDTGHVVGALALTGAGAPDEVAALVGRALPLRVSLDGGRVATLPLSARDLAVAAVDDEPAALAEPLAFGVEMTPEGKPKPALVRLASWTEGIALATDGLTVTVKVAVARPTPVVALVSDEQDTHVLAGEIPAQQTQGKLPVTLVAGSVHGVLVLAAGWAGHLGKVRVT
;
A
#
# COMPACT_ATOMS: atom_id res chain seq x y z
N MET A 1 -21.34 0.50 13.15
CA MET A 1 -21.12 -0.93 12.86
C MET A 1 -19.62 -1.17 12.93
N ALA A 2 -19.15 -2.37 13.30
CA ALA A 2 -17.70 -2.62 13.31
C ALA A 2 -17.24 -2.99 11.90
N LEU A 3 -16.17 -2.35 11.43
CA LEU A 3 -15.52 -2.64 10.16
C LEU A 3 -14.36 -3.61 10.41
N SER A 4 -14.12 -4.55 9.50
CA SER A 4 -12.88 -5.34 9.50
C SER A 4 -11.99 -4.89 8.36
N VAL A 5 -10.74 -4.55 8.66
CA VAL A 5 -9.78 -4.10 7.67
C VAL A 5 -8.64 -5.08 7.53
N VAL A 6 -8.12 -5.21 6.31
CA VAL A 6 -6.84 -5.85 6.02
C VAL A 6 -5.81 -4.73 5.82
N TYR A 7 -4.69 -4.79 6.54
CA TYR A 7 -3.66 -3.76 6.47
C TYR A 7 -2.26 -4.35 6.29
N ALA A 8 -1.36 -3.58 5.68
CA ALA A 8 0.05 -3.93 5.53
C ALA A 8 0.80 -3.67 6.84
N ILE A 9 1.47 -4.68 7.38
CA ILE A 9 2.08 -4.64 8.73
C ILE A 9 3.15 -3.55 8.80
N ASP A 10 4.05 -3.50 7.81
CA ASP A 10 5.24 -2.64 7.84
C ASP A 10 4.93 -1.13 7.73
N THR A 11 3.81 -0.79 7.10
CA THR A 11 3.45 0.60 6.76
C THR A 11 2.13 1.04 7.37
N GLY A 12 1.39 0.13 8.00
CA GLY A 12 0.07 0.36 8.61
C GLY A 12 -1.07 0.61 7.61
N HIS A 13 -0.83 0.58 6.29
CA HIS A 13 -1.85 0.99 5.32
C HIS A 13 -2.99 -0.01 5.24
N VAL A 14 -4.23 0.47 5.26
CA VAL A 14 -5.40 -0.35 4.94
C VAL A 14 -5.40 -0.63 3.43
N VAL A 15 -5.46 -1.90 3.05
CA VAL A 15 -5.44 -2.37 1.65
C VAL A 15 -6.77 -3.03 1.24
N GLY A 16 -7.67 -3.22 2.20
CA GLY A 16 -9.04 -3.66 1.98
C GLY A 16 -9.88 -3.49 3.23
N ALA A 17 -11.18 -3.29 3.06
CA ALA A 17 -12.14 -3.12 4.14
C ALA A 17 -13.40 -3.95 3.87
N LEU A 18 -13.94 -4.54 4.93
CA LEU A 18 -15.13 -5.39 4.90
C LEU A 18 -16.13 -4.90 5.95
N ALA A 19 -17.32 -4.52 5.48
CA ALA A 19 -18.47 -4.30 6.35
C ALA A 19 -19.18 -5.64 6.56
N LEU A 20 -19.11 -6.17 7.78
CA LEU A 20 -19.75 -7.44 8.12
C LEU A 20 -21.11 -7.18 8.75
N THR A 21 -22.11 -7.90 8.27
CA THR A 21 -23.49 -7.87 8.78
C THR A 21 -23.83 -9.06 9.68
N GLY A 22 -22.82 -9.86 10.08
CA GLY A 22 -22.97 -11.12 10.82
C GLY A 22 -21.76 -11.44 11.70
N ALA A 23 -21.32 -12.71 11.70
CA ALA A 23 -20.12 -13.13 12.43
C ALA A 23 -18.90 -12.26 12.04
N GLY A 24 -18.01 -12.01 13.01
CA GLY A 24 -16.81 -11.21 12.79
C GLY A 24 -15.88 -11.80 11.73
N ALA A 25 -14.92 -10.99 11.26
CA ALA A 25 -13.94 -11.46 10.29
C ALA A 25 -13.11 -12.60 10.90
N PRO A 26 -12.65 -13.57 10.08
CA PRO A 26 -11.61 -14.49 10.51
C PRO A 26 -10.39 -13.72 11.03
N ASP A 27 -9.82 -14.18 12.14
CA ASP A 27 -8.57 -13.62 12.68
C ASP A 27 -7.38 -13.90 11.75
N GLU A 28 -7.44 -14.99 10.97
CA GLU A 28 -6.41 -15.37 10.02
C GLU A 28 -6.58 -14.64 8.69
N VAL A 29 -5.59 -13.82 8.33
CA VAL A 29 -5.55 -13.06 7.07
C VAL A 29 -5.70 -13.98 5.85
N ALA A 30 -5.05 -15.15 5.88
CA ALA A 30 -5.10 -16.09 4.77
C ALA A 30 -6.51 -16.64 4.51
N ALA A 31 -7.37 -16.67 5.54
CA ALA A 31 -8.78 -17.03 5.36
C ALA A 31 -9.59 -15.94 4.64
N LEU A 32 -9.12 -14.68 4.66
CA LEU A 32 -9.75 -13.56 3.95
C LEU A 32 -9.20 -13.36 2.53
N VAL A 33 -7.88 -13.44 2.35
CA VAL A 33 -7.22 -13.07 1.08
C VAL A 33 -6.55 -14.25 0.37
N GLY A 34 -6.62 -15.46 0.93
CA GLY A 34 -5.84 -16.60 0.43
C GLY A 34 -4.35 -16.41 0.69
N ARG A 35 -3.50 -16.85 -0.25
CA ARG A 35 -2.04 -16.72 -0.13
C ARG A 35 -1.53 -15.28 -0.29
N ALA A 36 -2.26 -14.47 -1.04
CA ALA A 36 -1.93 -13.08 -1.32
C ALA A 36 -3.19 -12.32 -1.77
N LEU A 37 -3.31 -11.05 -1.38
CA LEU A 37 -4.34 -10.14 -1.87
C LEU A 37 -3.92 -9.59 -3.24
N PRO A 38 -4.65 -9.88 -4.34
CA PRO A 38 -4.31 -9.38 -5.66
C PRO A 38 -4.90 -7.98 -5.88
N LEU A 39 -4.06 -6.94 -5.86
CA LEU A 39 -4.45 -5.62 -6.33
C LEU A 39 -4.27 -5.55 -7.84
N ARG A 40 -5.22 -4.94 -8.56
CA ARG A 40 -5.21 -4.89 -10.03
C ARG A 40 -5.14 -3.46 -10.53
N VAL A 41 -4.29 -3.22 -11.52
CA VAL A 41 -4.18 -1.94 -12.22
C VAL A 41 -4.37 -2.18 -13.72
N SER A 42 -5.35 -1.49 -14.30
CA SER A 42 -5.54 -1.48 -15.75
C SER A 42 -4.38 -0.73 -16.42
N LEU A 43 -3.71 -1.40 -17.35
CA LEU A 43 -2.66 -0.83 -18.20
C LEU A 43 -3.25 -0.45 -19.57
N ASP A 44 -2.38 -0.04 -20.48
CA ASP A 44 -2.76 0.27 -21.87
C ASP A 44 -3.08 -1.03 -22.65
N GLY A 45 -3.91 -0.92 -23.70
CA GLY A 45 -4.25 -2.05 -24.57
C GLY A 45 -5.09 -3.16 -23.91
N GLY A 46 -5.78 -2.87 -22.80
CA GLY A 46 -6.63 -3.84 -22.09
C GLY A 46 -5.86 -4.81 -21.19
N ARG A 47 -4.55 -4.63 -21.05
CA ARG A 47 -3.70 -5.39 -20.12
C ARG A 47 -3.99 -5.02 -18.67
N VAL A 48 -3.73 -5.94 -17.74
CA VAL A 48 -3.93 -5.72 -16.30
C VAL A 48 -2.70 -6.21 -15.54
N ALA A 49 -2.04 -5.30 -14.82
CA ALA A 49 -1.00 -5.67 -13.86
C ALA A 49 -1.66 -6.22 -12.59
N THR A 50 -1.14 -7.34 -12.09
CA THR A 50 -1.52 -7.89 -10.78
C THR A 50 -0.38 -7.66 -9.79
N LEU A 51 -0.70 -7.00 -8.67
CA LEU A 51 0.22 -6.61 -7.61
C LEU A 51 -0.14 -7.44 -6.37
N PRO A 52 0.47 -8.63 -6.17
CA PRO A 52 0.13 -9.54 -5.09
C PRO A 52 0.76 -9.08 -3.77
N LEU A 53 -0.06 -8.63 -2.83
CA LEU A 53 0.37 -8.42 -1.45
C LEU A 53 0.32 -9.74 -0.69
N SER A 54 1.47 -10.23 -0.24
CA SER A 54 1.57 -11.52 0.45
C SER A 54 0.78 -11.51 1.76
N ALA A 55 0.02 -12.56 2.03
CA ALA A 55 -0.76 -12.66 3.28
C ALA A 55 0.12 -12.62 4.55
N ARG A 56 1.40 -12.98 4.45
CA ARG A 56 2.36 -12.92 5.56
C ARG A 56 2.75 -11.49 5.95
N ASP A 57 2.60 -10.55 5.02
CA ASP A 57 2.97 -9.14 5.18
C ASP A 57 1.71 -8.29 5.50
N LEU A 58 0.58 -8.97 5.74
CA LEU A 58 -0.73 -8.41 5.97
C LEU A 58 -1.27 -8.87 7.34
N ALA A 59 -2.12 -8.06 7.94
CA ALA A 59 -2.82 -8.35 9.19
C ALA A 59 -4.28 -7.88 9.11
N VAL A 60 -5.11 -8.34 10.05
CA VAL A 60 -6.53 -7.97 10.17
C VAL A 60 -6.74 -7.17 11.45
N ALA A 61 -7.60 -6.16 11.39
CA ALA A 61 -8.06 -5.44 12.57
C ALA A 61 -9.57 -5.21 12.51
N ALA A 62 -10.24 -5.39 13.65
CA ALA A 62 -11.57 -4.86 13.88
C ALA A 62 -11.43 -3.39 14.28
N VAL A 63 -12.13 -2.52 13.57
CA VAL A 63 -12.07 -1.07 13.75
C VAL A 63 -13.47 -0.49 13.88
N ASP A 64 -13.55 0.71 14.43
CA ASP A 64 -14.77 1.49 14.48
C ASP A 64 -15.29 1.79 13.07
N ASP A 65 -16.55 2.19 12.98
CA ASP A 65 -17.19 2.47 11.70
C ASP A 65 -16.48 3.63 10.98
N GLU A 66 -15.90 3.34 9.81
CA GLU A 66 -15.27 4.33 8.95
C GLU A 66 -15.70 4.06 7.49
N PRO A 67 -16.88 4.56 7.07
CA PRO A 67 -17.44 4.26 5.75
C PRO A 67 -16.52 4.65 4.59
N ALA A 68 -15.70 5.68 4.76
CA ALA A 68 -14.78 6.11 3.70
C ALA A 68 -13.67 5.09 3.44
N ALA A 69 -13.34 4.21 4.41
CA ALA A 69 -12.36 3.14 4.22
C ALA A 69 -12.84 2.03 3.25
N LEU A 70 -14.16 1.91 3.03
CA LEU A 70 -14.72 1.01 2.02
C LEU A 70 -14.49 1.53 0.59
N ALA A 71 -14.48 2.85 0.41
CA ALA A 71 -14.29 3.48 -0.88
C ALA A 71 -12.81 3.73 -1.21
N GLU A 72 -12.03 4.17 -0.22
CA GLU A 72 -10.63 4.57 -0.37
C GLU A 72 -9.76 3.95 0.73
N PRO A 73 -9.60 2.62 0.77
CA PRO A 73 -8.86 1.94 1.85
C PRO A 73 -7.43 2.49 2.01
N LEU A 74 -6.73 2.73 0.90
CA LEU A 74 -5.35 3.23 0.89
C LEU A 74 -5.17 4.62 1.50
N ALA A 75 -6.25 5.37 1.71
CA ALA A 75 -6.19 6.67 2.38
C ALA A 75 -6.22 6.55 3.91
N PHE A 76 -6.28 5.33 4.45
CA PHE A 76 -6.34 5.08 5.88
C PHE A 76 -5.20 4.17 6.36
N GLY A 77 -4.83 4.37 7.62
CA GLY A 77 -3.84 3.56 8.32
C GLY A 77 -4.37 3.01 9.64
N VAL A 78 -3.76 1.91 10.05
CA VAL A 78 -3.89 1.32 11.38
C VAL A 78 -2.69 1.77 12.20
N GLU A 79 -2.96 2.37 13.35
CA GLU A 79 -1.93 2.66 14.35
C GLU A 79 -1.91 1.58 15.42
N MET A 80 -0.73 1.32 15.98
CA MET A 80 -0.57 0.40 17.10
C MET A 80 -0.61 1.12 18.44
N THR A 81 -1.14 0.46 19.46
CA THR A 81 -0.96 0.85 20.86
C THR A 81 0.46 0.49 21.32
N PRO A 82 0.94 1.05 22.46
CA PRO A 82 2.23 0.66 23.03
C PRO A 82 2.36 -0.84 23.32
N GLU A 83 1.24 -1.54 23.52
CA GLU A 83 1.16 -2.99 23.75
C GLU A 83 1.16 -3.81 22.45
N GLY A 84 1.33 -3.17 21.28
CA GLY A 84 1.39 -3.84 19.98
C GLY A 84 0.03 -4.29 19.45
N LYS A 85 -1.07 -3.71 19.93
CA LYS A 85 -2.43 -3.99 19.42
C LYS A 85 -2.88 -2.91 18.45
N PRO A 86 -3.65 -3.23 17.40
CA PRO A 86 -4.24 -2.21 16.54
C PRO A 86 -5.22 -1.36 17.34
N LYS A 87 -5.15 -0.03 17.16
CA LYS A 87 -6.15 0.89 17.70
C LYS A 87 -7.49 0.69 16.96
N PRO A 88 -8.63 0.89 17.64
CA PRO A 88 -9.94 0.75 17.03
C PRO A 88 -10.25 1.86 16.01
N ALA A 89 -9.69 3.06 16.17
CA ALA A 89 -9.88 4.15 15.22
C ALA A 89 -8.81 4.11 14.11
N LEU A 90 -9.27 4.22 12.85
CA LEU A 90 -8.38 4.41 11.71
C LEU A 90 -7.85 5.86 11.67
N VAL A 91 -6.61 6.02 11.20
CA VAL A 91 -6.05 7.34 10.91
C VAL A 91 -6.19 7.66 9.43
N ARG A 92 -6.68 8.86 9.09
CA ARG A 92 -6.64 9.35 7.71
C ARG A 92 -5.20 9.77 7.39
N LEU A 93 -4.62 9.17 6.37
CA LEU A 93 -3.23 9.40 5.96
C LEU A 93 -3.10 10.67 5.11
N ALA A 94 -1.90 11.27 5.14
CA ALA A 94 -1.64 12.50 4.39
C ALA A 94 -1.70 12.23 2.87
N SER A 95 -2.50 13.01 2.15
CA SER A 95 -2.66 12.81 0.71
C SER A 95 -1.49 13.36 -0.10
N TRP A 96 -1.12 12.63 -1.14
CA TRP A 96 -0.17 13.02 -2.15
C TRP A 96 -0.60 12.41 -3.49
N THR A 97 -0.53 13.22 -4.54
CA THR A 97 -1.02 12.86 -5.88
C THR A 97 0.11 12.81 -6.89
N GLU A 98 1.22 13.45 -6.54
CA GLU A 98 2.45 13.54 -7.33
C GLU A 98 3.59 13.12 -6.42
N GLY A 99 4.59 12.44 -6.99
CA GLY A 99 5.74 11.96 -6.21
C GLY A 99 6.20 10.56 -6.54
N ILE A 100 5.52 9.85 -7.45
CA ILE A 100 5.94 8.54 -7.93
C ILE A 100 6.56 8.72 -9.32
N ALA A 101 7.87 8.46 -9.43
CA ALA A 101 8.58 8.50 -10.70
C ALA A 101 9.32 7.18 -10.92
N LEU A 102 9.15 6.61 -12.11
CA LEU A 102 9.75 5.32 -12.47
C LEU A 102 10.77 5.54 -13.58
N ALA A 103 12.02 5.19 -13.29
CA ALA A 103 13.13 5.22 -14.24
C ALA A 103 13.65 3.79 -14.48
N THR A 104 14.49 3.63 -15.49
CA THR A 104 15.10 2.33 -15.84
C THR A 104 15.92 1.70 -14.71
N ASP A 105 16.35 2.49 -13.72
CA ASP A 105 17.20 2.07 -12.61
C ASP A 105 16.55 2.23 -11.22
N GLY A 106 15.29 2.63 -11.14
CA GLY A 106 14.62 2.73 -9.85
C GLY A 106 13.25 3.38 -9.86
N LEU A 107 12.57 3.18 -8.74
CA LEU A 107 11.36 3.88 -8.34
C LEU A 107 11.74 4.98 -7.34
N THR A 108 11.47 6.24 -7.68
CA THR A 108 11.61 7.38 -6.78
C THR A 108 10.26 7.72 -6.16
N VAL A 109 10.27 7.91 -4.85
CA VAL A 109 9.11 8.20 -3.99
C VAL A 109 9.38 9.54 -3.32
N THR A 110 8.59 10.57 -3.64
CA THR A 110 8.76 11.95 -3.17
C THR A 110 7.52 12.47 -2.43
N VAL A 111 7.62 12.64 -1.12
CA VAL A 111 6.55 13.18 -0.28
C VAL A 111 6.59 14.71 -0.19
N LYS A 112 5.47 15.34 0.21
CA LYS A 112 5.35 16.81 0.21
C LYS A 112 6.20 17.52 1.26
N VAL A 113 6.47 16.87 2.40
CA VAL A 113 7.25 17.46 3.50
C VAL A 113 8.35 16.50 3.94
N ALA A 114 9.47 17.05 4.41
CA ALA A 114 10.58 16.26 4.89
C ALA A 114 10.14 15.37 6.06
N VAL A 115 10.51 14.09 6.01
CA VAL A 115 10.10 13.13 7.04
C VAL A 115 10.95 13.31 8.30
N ALA A 116 10.31 13.37 9.48
CA ALA A 116 11.02 13.58 10.73
C ALA A 116 11.91 12.41 11.14
N ARG A 117 11.55 11.19 10.70
CA ARG A 117 12.24 9.92 10.96
C ARG A 117 12.31 9.12 9.65
N PRO A 118 13.24 8.16 9.52
CA PRO A 118 13.25 7.25 8.38
C PRO A 118 11.85 6.65 8.22
N THR A 119 11.28 6.80 7.02
CA THR A 119 9.90 6.41 6.72
C THR A 119 9.92 5.16 5.86
N PRO A 120 9.46 4.02 6.37
CA PRO A 120 9.39 2.78 5.60
C PRO A 120 8.56 2.96 4.33
N VAL A 121 9.06 2.39 3.24
CA VAL A 121 8.37 2.33 1.95
C VAL A 121 8.37 0.91 1.44
N VAL A 122 7.18 0.41 1.12
CA VAL A 122 6.96 -0.84 0.39
C VAL A 122 6.34 -0.49 -0.95
N ALA A 123 6.88 -1.05 -2.03
CA ALA A 123 6.33 -0.85 -3.36
C ALA A 123 6.29 -2.15 -4.17
N LEU A 124 5.28 -2.27 -5.02
CA LEU A 124 5.20 -3.32 -6.02
C LEU A 124 5.15 -2.67 -7.39
N VAL A 125 5.93 -3.19 -8.34
CA VAL A 125 5.98 -2.73 -9.73
C VAL A 125 5.78 -3.94 -10.64
N SER A 126 4.75 -3.93 -11.48
CA SER A 126 4.41 -5.08 -12.34
C SER A 126 4.02 -4.67 -13.75
N ASP A 127 4.45 -5.46 -14.75
CA ASP A 127 4.05 -5.33 -16.15
C ASP A 127 3.20 -6.51 -16.64
N GLU A 128 2.39 -7.13 -15.78
CA GLU A 128 1.59 -8.37 -16.06
C GLU A 128 2.39 -9.67 -16.01
N GLN A 129 3.62 -9.69 -16.51
CA GLN A 129 4.44 -10.90 -16.56
C GLN A 129 5.28 -11.05 -15.30
N ASP A 130 5.95 -9.96 -14.91
CA ASP A 130 6.80 -9.92 -13.74
C ASP A 130 6.26 -8.94 -12.71
N THR A 131 6.54 -9.23 -11.43
CA THR A 131 6.26 -8.31 -10.32
C THR A 131 7.48 -8.18 -9.43
N HIS A 132 8.00 -6.96 -9.35
CA HIS A 132 9.06 -6.59 -8.42
C HIS A 132 8.45 -6.16 -7.09
N VAL A 133 8.92 -6.76 -6.01
CA VAL A 133 8.60 -6.34 -4.63
C VAL A 133 9.80 -5.58 -4.09
N LEU A 134 9.60 -4.32 -3.74
CA LEU A 134 10.64 -3.39 -3.31
C LEU A 134 10.36 -2.97 -1.87
N ALA A 135 11.40 -2.93 -1.05
CA ALA A 135 11.36 -2.41 0.30
C ALA A 135 12.54 -1.46 0.51
N GLY A 136 12.30 -0.37 1.24
CA GLY A 136 13.31 0.63 1.57
C GLY A 136 12.70 1.74 2.40
N GLU A 137 13.26 2.94 2.31
CA GLU A 137 12.84 4.06 3.13
C GLU A 137 13.06 5.42 2.46
N ILE A 138 12.32 6.43 2.92
CA ILE A 138 12.68 7.83 2.78
C ILE A 138 13.54 8.19 4.00
N PRO A 139 14.82 8.59 3.83
CA PRO A 139 15.68 8.92 4.94
C PRO A 139 15.16 10.13 5.76
N ALA A 140 15.53 10.19 7.03
CA ALA A 140 15.18 11.33 7.87
C ALA A 140 15.64 12.66 7.26
N GLN A 141 14.84 13.70 7.44
CA GLN A 141 15.06 15.06 6.93
C GLN A 141 15.09 15.15 5.40
N GLN A 142 14.70 14.09 4.68
CA GLN A 142 14.55 14.10 3.23
C GLN A 142 13.08 14.07 2.85
N THR A 143 12.79 14.52 1.62
CA THR A 143 11.47 14.40 1.00
C THR A 143 11.40 13.22 0.04
N GLN A 144 12.52 12.56 -0.27
CA GLN A 144 12.57 11.53 -1.30
C GLN A 144 13.40 10.31 -0.90
N GLY A 145 13.00 9.15 -1.41
CA GLY A 145 13.74 7.89 -1.34
C GLY A 145 13.73 7.20 -2.72
N LYS A 146 14.81 6.48 -3.05
CA LYS A 146 14.93 5.70 -4.29
C LYS A 146 15.01 4.21 -3.96
N LEU A 147 14.09 3.45 -4.53
CA LEU A 147 14.05 1.99 -4.47
C LEU A 147 14.65 1.43 -5.77
N PRO A 148 15.77 0.69 -5.73
CA PRO A 148 16.41 0.18 -6.94
C PRO A 148 15.56 -0.90 -7.61
N VAL A 149 15.35 -0.76 -8.92
CA VAL A 149 14.69 -1.76 -9.77
C VAL A 149 15.19 -1.56 -11.20
N THR A 150 15.36 -2.65 -11.95
CA THR A 150 15.80 -2.58 -13.35
C THR A 150 14.61 -2.78 -14.26
N LEU A 151 14.32 -1.78 -15.11
CA LEU A 151 13.14 -1.74 -15.96
C LEU A 151 13.50 -1.31 -17.38
N VAL A 152 12.59 -1.59 -18.32
CA VAL A 152 12.77 -1.24 -19.73
C VAL A 152 12.21 0.15 -20.00
N ALA A 153 13.00 1.04 -20.61
CA ALA A 153 12.56 2.38 -20.96
C ALA A 153 11.29 2.36 -21.84
N GLY A 154 10.33 3.26 -21.56
CA GLY A 154 9.08 3.37 -22.31
C GLY A 154 8.02 2.32 -21.98
N SER A 155 8.33 1.31 -21.16
CA SER A 155 7.34 0.35 -20.66
C SER A 155 6.37 0.99 -19.66
N VAL A 156 5.20 0.38 -19.48
CA VAL A 156 4.14 0.85 -18.58
C VAL A 156 3.88 -0.23 -17.55
N HIS A 157 3.93 0.15 -16.27
CA HIS A 157 3.75 -0.75 -15.14
C HIS A 157 2.56 -0.31 -14.28
N GLY A 158 1.91 -1.29 -13.66
CA GLY A 158 1.10 -1.06 -12.47
C GLY A 158 2.02 -0.89 -11.27
N VAL A 159 1.74 0.09 -10.44
CA VAL A 159 2.55 0.44 -9.28
C VAL A 159 1.65 0.57 -8.05
N LEU A 160 2.02 -0.12 -6.98
CA LEU A 160 1.57 0.15 -5.62
C LEU A 160 2.73 0.77 -4.85
N VAL A 161 2.51 1.89 -4.15
CA VAL A 161 3.47 2.46 -3.19
C VAL A 161 2.78 2.73 -1.87
N LEU A 162 3.35 2.19 -0.78
CA LEU A 162 2.93 2.39 0.59
C LEU A 162 4.07 3.04 1.35
N ALA A 163 3.97 4.34 1.65
CA ALA A 163 4.97 5.08 2.42
C ALA A 163 4.35 5.47 3.76
N ALA A 164 4.89 4.97 4.87
CA ALA A 164 4.25 5.11 6.18
C ALA A 164 3.86 6.57 6.50
N GLY A 165 2.62 6.79 6.94
CA GLY A 165 2.08 8.13 7.24
C GLY A 165 1.48 8.90 6.03
N TRP A 166 1.65 8.39 4.81
CA TRP A 166 1.07 8.97 3.59
C TRP A 166 0.06 8.02 2.97
N ALA A 167 -0.93 8.54 2.26
CA ALA A 167 -1.91 7.71 1.57
C ALA A 167 -1.22 6.82 0.54
N GLY A 168 -1.64 5.56 0.43
CA GLY A 168 -1.10 4.63 -0.55
C GLY A 168 -1.40 5.09 -1.98
N HIS A 169 -0.45 4.87 -2.88
CA HIS A 169 -0.62 5.16 -4.31
C HIS A 169 -0.81 3.84 -5.06
N LEU A 170 -1.90 3.73 -5.82
CA LEU A 170 -2.15 2.60 -6.73
C LEU A 170 -2.49 3.17 -8.11
N GLY A 171 -1.65 2.90 -9.11
CA GLY A 171 -1.81 3.51 -10.42
C GLY A 171 -0.88 2.95 -11.48
N LYS A 172 -1.04 3.44 -12.71
CA LYS A 172 -0.15 3.10 -13.82
C LYS A 172 0.94 4.16 -13.97
N VAL A 173 2.17 3.75 -14.19
CA VAL A 173 3.33 4.65 -14.35
C VAL A 173 4.16 4.18 -15.54
N ARG A 174 4.62 5.14 -16.36
CA ARG A 174 5.51 4.88 -17.49
C ARG A 174 6.96 5.06 -17.07
N VAL A 175 7.82 4.15 -17.51
CA VAL A 175 9.27 4.25 -17.30
C VAL A 175 9.84 5.34 -18.19
N THR A 176 10.45 6.36 -17.58
CA THR A 176 11.18 7.43 -18.25
C THR A 176 12.63 7.08 -18.47
#